data_AF-A0A970ZPR9-F1
#
_entry.id   AF-A0A970ZPR9-F1
#
_cell.length_a   1.000
_cell.length_b   1.000
_cell.length_c   1.000
_cell.angle_alpha   90.00
_cell.angle_beta   90.00
_cell.angle_gamma   90.00
#
_symmetry.space_group_name_H-M   'P 1'
#
loop_
_entity.id
_entity.type
_entity.pdbx_description
1 polymer ?
#
loop_
_entity_poly.entity_id
_entity_poly.type
_entity_poly.pdbx_seq_one_letter_code
_entity_poly.pdbx_strand_id
1 'polypeptide(L)' 'MIKTITKIGNSQGIIFDSALLQLARLKVGDEVNVEVHAGGTITIAPAERSAIEAPEAAEAARRLIRKNNELFQRLS' A
#
# COMPACT_ATOMS: atom_id res chain seq x y z
N MET A 1 -19.36 -0.64 6.06
CA MET A 1 -19.94 0.28 5.06
C MET A 1 -20.52 -0.55 3.92
N ILE A 2 -21.66 -0.16 3.36
CA ILE A 2 -22.26 -0.86 2.22
C ILE A 2 -21.87 -0.12 0.94
N LYS A 3 -21.36 -0.84 -0.05
CA LYS A 3 -20.98 -0.30 -1.37
C LYS A 3 -21.68 -1.14 -2.44
N THR A 4 -22.05 -0.50 -3.53
CA THR A 4 -22.71 -1.15 -4.67
C THR A 4 -21.70 -1.36 -5.79
N ILE A 5 -21.69 -2.55 -6.39
CA ILE A 5 -20.93 -2.81 -7.62
C ILE A 5 -21.59 -2.05 -8.77
N THR A 6 -20.83 -1.23 -9.47
CA THR A 6 -21.30 -0.44 -10.61
C THR A 6 -20.55 -0.80 -11.88
N LYS A 7 -21.14 -0.52 -13.03
CA LYS A 7 -20.45 -0.64 -14.32
C LYS A 7 -19.40 0.47 -14.45
N ILE A 8 -18.16 0.10 -14.76
CA ILE A 8 -17.04 1.01 -15.03
C ILE A 8 -16.49 0.64 -16.42
N GLY A 9 -16.88 1.40 -17.44
CA GLY A 9 -16.60 1.04 -18.83
C GLY A 9 -17.21 -0.32 -19.19
N ASN A 10 -16.36 -1.27 -19.58
CA ASN A 10 -16.77 -2.65 -19.90
C ASN A 10 -16.66 -3.62 -18.69
N SER A 11 -16.26 -3.12 -17.53
CA SER A 11 -16.04 -3.92 -16.31
C SER A 11 -17.07 -3.60 -15.24
N GLN A 12 -17.06 -4.40 -14.17
CA GLN A 12 -17.80 -4.16 -12.93
C GLN A 12 -16.78 -3.84 -11.84
N GLY A 13 -17.05 -2.81 -11.05
CA GLY A 13 -16.15 -2.37 -10.00
C GLY A 13 -16.85 -1.83 -8.76
N ILE A 14 -16.09 -1.73 -7.69
CA ILE A 14 -16.49 -1.08 -6.44
C ILE A 14 -15.64 0.18 -6.29
N ILE A 15 -16.28 1.31 -6.03
CA ILE A 15 -15.58 2.58 -5.82
C ILE A 15 -15.24 2.74 -4.34
N PHE A 16 -13.95 2.76 -4.00
CA PHE A 16 -13.49 3.05 -2.65
C PHE A 16 -13.36 4.56 -2.43
N ASP A 17 -13.95 5.05 -1.33
CA ASP A 17 -13.71 6.42 -0.87
C ASP A 17 -12.38 6.54 -0.13
N SER A 18 -11.92 7.77 0.06
CA SER A 18 -10.63 8.06 0.69
C SER A 18 -10.52 7.53 2.11
N ALA A 19 -11.61 7.55 2.88
CA ALA A 19 -11.64 7.06 4.25
C ALA A 19 -11.45 5.53 4.30
N LEU A 20 -12.12 4.79 3.42
CA LEU A 20 -11.94 3.34 3.29
C LEU A 20 -10.49 2.99 2.92
N LEU A 21 -9.93 3.68 1.92
CA LEU A 21 -8.53 3.46 1.50
C LEU A 21 -7.56 3.72 2.66
N GLN A 22 -7.77 4.78 3.44
CA GLN A 22 -6.95 5.08 4.63
C GLN A 22 -7.05 3.98 5.69
N LEU A 23 -8.25 3.51 6.01
CA LEU A 23 -8.46 2.42 6.98
C LEU A 23 -7.79 1.12 6.51
N ALA A 24 -7.86 0.82 5.22
CA ALA A 24 -7.24 -0.35 4.61
C ALA A 24 -5.73 -0.18 4.34
N ARG A 25 -5.15 1.00 4.63
CA ARG A 25 -3.75 1.36 4.33
C ARG A 25 -3.39 1.21 2.85
N LEU A 26 -4.34 1.52 1.97
CA LEU A 26 -4.18 1.51 0.52
C LEU A 26 -4.11 2.94 -0.04
N LYS A 27 -3.43 3.10 -1.16
CA LYS A 27 -3.46 4.32 -1.99
C LYS A 27 -3.68 3.97 -3.45
N VAL A 28 -4.07 4.97 -4.25
CA VAL A 28 -4.20 4.83 -5.70
C VAL A 28 -2.86 4.36 -6.28
N GLY A 29 -2.91 3.30 -7.08
CA GLY A 29 -1.74 2.68 -7.70
C GLY A 29 -1.04 1.61 -6.86
N ASP A 30 -1.50 1.32 -5.63
CA ASP A 30 -1.03 0.13 -4.92
C ASP A 30 -1.51 -1.14 -5.64
N GLU A 31 -0.64 -2.15 -5.68
CA GLU A 31 -1.00 -3.51 -6.05
C GLU A 31 -1.69 -4.20 -4.87
N VAL A 32 -2.72 -4.99 -5.16
CA VAL A 32 -3.54 -5.65 -4.14
C VAL A 32 -3.67 -7.13 -4.45
N ASN A 33 -3.57 -7.95 -3.40
CA ASN A 33 -3.97 -9.35 -3.46
C ASN A 33 -5.49 -9.44 -3.30
N VAL A 34 -6.12 -10.24 -4.15
CA VAL A 34 -7.57 -10.47 -4.13
C VAL A 34 -7.84 -11.95 -4.01
N GLU A 35 -8.41 -12.35 -2.88
CA GLU A 35 -8.75 -13.75 -2.59
C GLU A 35 -10.26 -13.93 -2.47
N VAL A 36 -10.75 -15.04 -3.02
CA VAL A 36 -12.15 -15.44 -2.91
C VAL A 36 -12.21 -16.65 -1.98
N HIS A 37 -12.84 -16.46 -0.82
CA HIS A 37 -13.04 -17.53 0.14
C HIS A 37 -14.37 -18.26 -0.09
N ALA A 38 -14.50 -19.45 0.51
CA ALA A 38 -15.76 -20.19 0.52
C ALA A 38 -16.89 -19.30 1.09
N GLY A 39 -18.04 -19.31 0.42
CA GLY A 39 -19.17 -18.42 0.77
C GLY A 39 -19.16 -17.06 0.07
N GLY A 40 -18.23 -16.83 -0.88
CA GLY A 40 -18.23 -15.63 -1.73
C GLY A 40 -17.69 -14.38 -1.06
N THR A 41 -17.02 -14.53 0.09
CA THR A 41 -16.30 -13.40 0.71
C THR A 41 -15.06 -13.09 -0.11
N ILE A 42 -14.90 -11.83 -0.49
CA ILE A 42 -13.72 -11.33 -1.20
C ILE A 42 -12.87 -10.55 -0.20
N THR A 43 -11.63 -10.96 -0.02
CA THR A 43 -10.64 -10.23 0.78
C THR A 43 -9.71 -9.48 -0.15
N ILE A 44 -9.51 -8.19 0.14
CA ILE A 44 -8.59 -7.32 -0.59
C ILE A 44 -7.57 -6.80 0.42
N ALA A 45 -6.31 -7.09 0.18
CA ALA A 45 -5.21 -6.63 1.01
C ALA A 45 -4.12 -6.02 0.12
N PRO A 46 -3.29 -5.09 0.63
CA PRO A 46 -2.07 -4.69 -0.07
C PRO A 46 -1.29 -5.94 -0.45
N ALA A 47 -0.89 -6.07 -1.71
CA ALA A 47 0.06 -7.10 -2.10
C ALA A 47 1.33 -6.89 -1.28
N GLU A 48 1.95 -7.97 -0.81
CA GLU A 48 3.23 -7.86 -0.14
C GLU A 48 4.17 -7.10 -1.08
N ARG A 49 4.56 -5.89 -0.69
CA ARG A 49 5.69 -5.23 -1.33
C ARG A 49 6.84 -6.18 -1.07
N SER A 50 7.42 -6.75 -2.13
CA SER A 50 8.69 -7.44 -2.05
C SER A 50 9.56 -6.60 -1.13
N ALA A 51 10.05 -7.19 -0.04
CA ALA A 51 10.95 -6.50 0.85
C ALA A 51 12.00 -5.84 -0.02
N ILE A 52 12.24 -4.53 0.17
CA ILE A 52 13.24 -3.82 -0.61
C ILE A 52 14.52 -4.65 -0.57
N GLU A 53 15.06 -4.96 -1.75
CA GLU A 53 16.25 -5.76 -1.84
C GLU A 53 17.35 -5.09 -1.01
N ALA A 54 18.17 -5.89 -0.32
CA ALA A 54 19.19 -5.37 0.60
C ALA A 54 20.05 -4.23 0.01
N PRO A 55 20.42 -4.22 -1.30
CA PRO A 55 21.13 -3.09 -1.90
C PRO A 55 20.34 -1.79 -1.92
N GLU A 56 19.05 -1.84 -2.25
CA GLU A 56 18.16 -0.68 -2.33
C GLU A 56 17.88 -0.11 -0.93
N ALA A 57 17.72 -1.01 0.06
CA ALA A 57 17.62 -0.63 1.47
C ALA A 57 18.88 0.11 1.97
N ALA A 58 20.07 -0.40 1.64
CA ALA A 58 21.33 0.20 2.02
C ALA A 58 21.51 1.59 1.38
N GLU A 59 21.14 1.76 0.12
CA GLU A 59 21.23 3.04 -0.57
C GLU A 59 20.25 4.07 0.03
N ALA A 60 19.00 3.67 0.26
CA ALA A 60 18.00 4.51 0.91
C ALA A 60 18.46 4.93 2.33
N ALA A 61 19.01 4.00 3.11
CA ALA A 61 19.57 4.28 4.43
C ALA A 61 20.74 5.27 4.37
N ARG A 62 21.72 5.06 3.48
CA ARG A 62 22.85 5.99 3.29
C ARG A 62 22.39 7.39 2.93
N ARG A 63 21.40 7.49 2.03
CA ARG A 63 20.80 8.78 1.65
C ARG A 63 20.14 9.48 2.83
N LEU A 64 19.39 8.74 3.65
CA LEU A 64 18.73 9.28 4.84
C LEU A 64 19.74 9.71 5.91
N ILE A 65 20.78 8.91 6.17
CA ILE A 65 21.86 9.25 7.10
C ILE A 65 22.57 10.53 6.65
N ARG A 66 22.94 10.62 5.36
CA ARG A 66 23.59 11.80 4.81
C ARG A 66 22.71 13.04 4.93
N LYS A 67 21.42 12.94 4.60
CA LYS A 67 20.48 14.06 4.67
C LYS A 67 20.30 14.60 6.08
N ASN A 68 20.40 13.74 7.10
CA ASN A 68 20.18 14.09 8.50
C ASN A 68 21.48 14.06 9.33
N ASN A 69 22.65 14.16 8.69
CA ASN A 69 23.94 13.98 9.36
C ASN A 69 24.12 14.92 10.56
N GLU A 70 23.75 16.20 10.41
CA GLU A 70 23.81 17.18 11.50
C GLU A 70 22.92 16.81 12.68
N LEU A 71 21.74 16.24 12.42
CA LEU A 71 20.84 15.75 13.47
C LEU A 71 21.47 14.57 14.21
N PHE A 72 22.03 13.60 13.47
CA PHE A 72 22.67 12.43 14.07
C PHE A 72 23.91 12.79 14.89
N GLN A 73 24.73 13.75 14.43
CA GLN A 73 25.89 14.25 15.19
C GLN A 73 25.51 14.96 16.49
N ARG A 74 24.31 15.53 16.58
CA ARG A 74 23.81 16.19 17.81
C ARG A 74 23.20 15.22 18.81
N LEU A 75 22.88 14.00 18.38
CA LEU A 75 22.24 12.96 19.18
C LEU A 75 23.24 11.91 19.69
N SER A 76 24.48 11.91 19.19
CA SER A 76 25.61 11.12 19.69
C SER A 76 26.35 11.85 20.80
#